data_AF-A0A926ZJQ4-F1
#
_entry.id   AF-A0A926ZJQ4-F1
#
_cell.length_a   1.000
_cell.length_b   1.000
_cell.length_c   1.000
_cell.angle_alpha   90.00
_cell.angle_beta   90.00
_cell.angle_gamma   90.00
#
_symmetry.space_group_name_H-M   'P 1'
#
loop_
_entity.id
_entity.type
_entity.pdbx_description
1 polymer ?
#
loop_
_entity_poly.entity_id
_entity_poly.type
_entity_poly.pdbx_seq_one_letter_code
_entity_poly.pdbx_strand_id
1 'polypeptide(L)' 'MPNVISDTSPIQYLYQLNLLDLLPNLYSEIIIPQAVESEIATGKLLGISLPNLASLSWITVRQHFS' A
#
# COMPACT_ATOMS: atom_id res chain seq x y z
N MET A 1 -14.51 8.04 -7.68
CA MET A 1 -14.27 7.87 -6.23
C MET A 1 -13.00 8.67 -5.89
N PRO A 2 -12.67 8.96 -4.62
CA PRO A 2 -11.49 9.78 -4.34
C PRO A 2 -10.19 9.00 -4.59
N ASN A 3 -9.12 9.73 -4.90
CA ASN A 3 -7.76 9.24 -4.79
C ASN A 3 -7.29 9.51 -3.36
N VAL A 4 -6.67 8.54 -2.72
CA VAL A 4 -6.24 8.66 -1.32
C VAL A 4 -4.76 8.38 -1.17
N ILE A 5 -4.14 9.09 -0.23
CA ILE A 5 -2.76 8.83 0.19
C ILE A 5 -2.83 7.86 1.37
N SER A 6 -2.11 6.74 1.30
CA SER A 6 -2.05 5.76 2.38
C SER A 6 -0.65 5.66 2.96
N ASP A 7 -0.60 5.61 4.29
CA ASP A 7 0.60 5.21 5.03
C ASP A 7 0.81 3.68 4.95
N THR A 8 1.84 3.18 5.64
CA THR A 8 2.18 1.76 5.73
C THR A 8 1.14 0.96 6.50
N SER A 9 0.58 1.52 7.59
CA SER A 9 -0.26 0.76 8.52
C SER A 9 -1.60 0.27 7.91
N PRO A 10 -2.33 1.04 7.09
CA PRO A 10 -3.53 0.51 6.43
C PRO A 10 -3.22 -0.65 5.48
N ILE A 11 -2.14 -0.55 4.69
CA ILE A 11 -1.72 -1.60 3.76
C ILE A 11 -1.36 -2.88 4.51
N GLN A 12 -0.54 -2.75 5.57
CA GLN A 12 -0.11 -3.87 6.39
C GLN A 12 -1.29 -4.58 7.05
N TYR A 13 -2.14 -3.85 7.77
CA TYR A 13 -3.20 -4.48 8.55
C TYR A 13 -4.29 -5.07 7.67
N LEU A 14 -4.65 -4.41 6.56
CA LEU A 14 -5.61 -4.99 5.62
C LEU A 14 -5.06 -6.25 4.95
N TYR A 15 -3.78 -6.28 4.60
CA TYR A 15 -3.16 -7.51 4.08
C TYR A 15 -3.20 -8.64 5.10
N GLN A 16 -2.79 -8.37 6.34
CA GLN A 16 -2.76 -9.38 7.42
C GLN A 16 -4.16 -9.89 7.80
N LEU A 17 -5.20 -9.10 7.56
CA LEU A 17 -6.60 -9.48 7.73
C LEU A 17 -7.22 -10.15 6.49
N ASN A 18 -6.48 -10.32 5.39
CA ASN A 18 -7.01 -10.76 4.09
C ASN A 18 -8.12 -9.86 3.53
N LEU A 19 -8.02 -8.55 3.78
CA LEU A 19 -8.99 -7.53 3.38
C LEU A 19 -8.38 -6.47 2.43
N LEU A 20 -7.15 -6.66 1.95
CA LEU A 20 -6.46 -5.67 1.11
C LEU A 20 -7.23 -5.36 -0.18
N ASP A 21 -7.91 -6.35 -0.74
CA ASP A 21 -8.72 -6.21 -1.96
C ASP A 21 -9.96 -5.32 -1.78
N LEU A 22 -10.28 -4.88 -0.56
CA LEU A 22 -11.31 -3.86 -0.34
C LEU A 22 -10.89 -2.49 -0.87
N LEU A 23 -9.60 -2.16 -0.86
CA LEU A 23 -9.11 -0.83 -1.26
C LEU A 23 -9.53 -0.41 -2.69
N PRO A 24 -9.33 -1.23 -3.74
CA PRO A 24 -9.79 -0.88 -5.09
C PRO A 24 -11.32 -0.79 -5.25
N ASN A 25 -12.10 -1.34 -4.30
CA ASN A 25 -13.56 -1.21 -4.29
C ASN A 25 -14.05 0.10 -3.65
N LEU A 26 -13.23 0.72 -2.79
CA LEU A 26 -13.57 1.91 -2.02
C LEU A 26 -12.99 3.20 -2.63
N TYR A 27 -11.86 3.09 -3.32
CA TYR A 27 -11.08 4.22 -3.81
C TYR A 27 -10.75 4.05 -5.29
N SER A 28 -10.63 5.17 -5.99
CA SER A 28 -10.27 5.17 -7.41
C SER A 28 -8.78 4.89 -7.63
N GLU A 29 -7.94 5.36 -6.72
CA GLU A 29 -6.49 5.14 -6.74
C GLU A 29 -5.97 5.19 -5.30
N ILE A 30 -5.05 4.28 -4.97
CA ILE A 30 -4.27 4.36 -3.74
C ILE A 30 -2.88 4.89 -4.10
N ILE A 31 -2.52 6.04 -3.56
CA ILE A 31 -1.20 6.63 -3.72
C ILE A 31 -0.40 6.36 -2.45
N ILE A 32 0.80 5.83 -2.56
CA ILE A 32 1.70 5.68 -1.41
C ILE A 32 2.97 6.52 -1.62
N PRO A 33 3.49 7.17 -0.56
CA PRO A 33 4.83 7.76 -0.60
C PRO A 33 5.90 6.69 -0.88
N GLN A 34 7.02 7.07 -1.50
CA GLN A 34 8.17 6.15 -1.66
C GLN A 34 8.68 5.62 -0.30
N ALA A 35 8.58 6.41 0.77
CA ALA A 35 8.92 5.97 2.11
C ALA A 35 8.09 4.75 2.55
N VAL A 36 6.80 4.71 2.22
CA VAL A 36 5.91 3.58 2.51
C VAL A 36 6.30 2.33 1.72
N GLU A 37 6.64 2.47 0.43
CA GLU A 37 7.17 1.35 -0.35
C GLU A 37 8.44 0.78 0.28
N SER A 38 9.34 1.67 0.72
CA SER A 38 10.60 1.30 1.37
C SER A 38 10.37 0.55 2.69
N GLU A 39 9.46 1.05 3.54
CA GLU A 39 9.08 0.38 4.79
C GLU A 39 8.48 -1.00 4.56
N ILE A 40 7.59 -1.14 3.57
CA ILE A 40 7.00 -2.44 3.21
C ILE A 40 8.09 -3.41 2.72
N ALA A 41 9.01 -2.95 1.88
CA ALA A 41 10.11 -3.77 1.41
C ALA A 41 11.03 -4.23 2.56
N THR A 42 11.39 -3.33 3.48
CA THR A 42 12.16 -3.68 4.69
C THR A 42 11.41 -4.67 5.57
N GLY A 43 10.12 -4.46 5.82
CA GLY A 43 9.30 -5.37 6.61
C GLY A 43 9.24 -6.78 6.01
N LYS A 44 9.17 -6.90 4.68
CA LYS A 44 9.24 -8.20 3.99
C LYS A 44 10.58 -8.90 4.20
N LEU A 45 11.69 -8.18 4.13
CA LEU A 45 13.03 -8.73 4.41
C LEU A 45 13.17 -9.21 5.86
N LEU A 46 12.44 -8.59 6.79
CA LEU A 46 12.37 -9.00 8.19
C LEU A 46 11.38 -10.16 8.45
N GLY A 47 10.73 -10.70 7.41
CA GLY A 47 9.79 -11.81 7.54
C GLY A 47 8.37 -11.40 8.00
N ILE A 48 8.05 -10.11 7.99
CA ILE A 48 6.69 -9.64 8.28
C ILE A 48 5.78 -10.00 7.09
N SER A 49 4.60 -10.54 7.39
CA SER A 49 3.57 -10.81 6.38
C SER A 49 3.05 -9.49 5.80
N LEU A 50 3.49 -9.16 4.58
CA LEU A 50 3.21 -7.92 3.85
C LEU A 50 3.02 -8.20 2.34
N PRO A 51 2.22 -7.37 1.63
CA PRO A 51 1.92 -7.62 0.22
C PRO A 51 3.13 -7.37 -0.69
N ASN A 52 3.10 -7.95 -1.88
CA ASN A 52 3.95 -7.50 -2.98
C ASN A 52 3.32 -6.29 -3.66
N LEU A 53 3.77 -5.07 -3.34
CA LEU A 53 3.21 -3.85 -3.93
C LEU A 53 3.32 -3.82 -5.46
N ALA A 54 4.39 -4.40 -6.03
CA ALA A 54 4.58 -4.45 -7.48
C ALA A 54 3.53 -5.31 -8.22
N SER A 55 2.81 -6.19 -7.53
CA SER A 55 1.70 -6.96 -8.12
C SER A 55 0.33 -6.27 -7.98
N LEU A 56 0.26 -5.11 -7.32
CA LEU A 56 -0.99 -4.38 -7.07
C LEU A 56 -1.09 -3.19 -8.03
N SER A 57 -1.66 -3.42 -9.21
CA SER A 57 -1.76 -2.41 -10.28
C SER A 57 -2.58 -1.17 -9.92
N TRP A 58 -3.32 -1.21 -8.82
CA TRP A 58 -4.16 -0.11 -8.29
C TRP A 58 -3.44 0.75 -7.24
N ILE A 59 -2.17 0.44 -6.94
CA ILE A 59 -1.30 1.27 -6.10
C ILE A 59 -0.29 2.04 -6.97
N THR A 60 -0.20 3.35 -6.76
CA THR A 60 0.81 4.22 -7.38
C THR A 60 1.79 4.70 -6.32
N VAL A 61 3.10 4.50 -6.56
CA VAL A 61 4.16 5.06 -5.71
C VAL A 61 4.47 6.50 -6.16
N ARG A 62 4.57 7.43 -5.21
CA ARG A 62 4.88 8.84 -5.48
C ARG A 62 6.03 9.34 -4.60
N GLN A 63 6.93 10.10 -5.24
CA GLN A 63 8.11 10.70 -4.62
C GLN A 63 7.81 11.99 -3.85
N HIS A 64 6.98 12.87 -4.43
CA HIS A 64 6.66 14.18 -3.89
C HIS A 64 5.15 14.44 -4.03
N PHE A 65 4.56 15.07 -3.01
CA PHE A 65 3.20 15.57 -3.04
C PHE A 65 3.26 17.09 -3.12
N SER A 66 2.81 17.64 -4.26
CA SER A 66 2.72 19.09 -4.52
C SER A 66 1.37 19.65 -4.09
#